data_AF-A0A7S1CL67-F1
#
_entry.id   AF-A0A7S1CL67-F1
#
_cell.length_a   1.000
_cell.length_b   1.000
_cell.length_c   1.000
_cell.angle_alpha   90.00
_cell.angle_beta   90.00
_cell.angle_gamma   90.00
#
_symmetry.space_group_name_H-M   'P 1'
#
loop_
_entity.id
_entity.type
_entity.pdbx_description
1 polymer ?
#
loop_
_entity_poly.entity_id
_entity_poly.type
_entity_poly.pdbx_seq_one_letter_code
_entity_poly.pdbx_strand_id
1 'polypeptide(L)'
;EAAAEALLRLAARLLHRPGLGGQVLGTLGVFLALRPRVADALKAHVAVGVAAMLREDAASVPNATGWDVVFALLESCALHDHASSAAFGALHALLVDPVLRACVPVSAARPLASFVRSECSGEAQSVAALDLLARL
;
A
#
# COMPACT_ATOMS: atom_id res chain seq x y z
N GLU A 1 9.19 13.04 17.23
CA GLU A 1 8.81 11.73 16.63
C GLU A 1 7.33 11.43 16.84
N ALA A 2 6.81 11.51 18.07
CA ALA A 2 5.37 11.37 18.36
C ALA A 2 4.43 12.27 17.53
N ALA A 3 4.82 13.52 17.23
CA ALA A 3 4.01 14.43 16.40
C ALA A 3 3.92 13.98 14.92
N ALA A 4 5.01 13.45 14.36
CA ALA A 4 5.02 12.91 13.00
C ALA A 4 4.16 11.65 12.90
N GLU A 5 4.23 10.80 13.93
CA GLU A 5 3.41 9.61 14.06
C GLU A 5 1.91 9.93 14.18
N ALA A 6 1.54 10.94 14.99
CA ALA A 6 0.17 11.41 15.10
C ALA A 6 -0.36 11.99 13.78
N LEU A 7 0.46 12.77 13.07
CA LEU A 7 0.12 13.33 11.75
C LEU A 7 -0.05 12.23 10.69
N LEU A 8 0.79 11.20 10.69
CA LEU A 8 0.69 10.09 9.74
C LEU A 8 -0.50 9.18 10.02
N ARG A 9 -0.86 8.96 11.29
CA ARG A 9 -2.14 8.33 11.65
C ARG A 9 -3.33 9.17 11.21
N LEU A 10 -3.24 10.49 11.34
CA LEU A 10 -4.29 11.39 10.89
C LEU A 10 -4.40 11.38 9.35
N ALA A 11 -3.27 11.39 8.63
CA ALA A 11 -3.21 11.22 7.18
C ALA A 11 -3.85 9.88 6.77
N ALA A 12 -3.47 8.77 7.40
CA ALA A 12 -4.08 7.46 7.15
C ALA A 12 -5.61 7.46 7.40
N ARG A 13 -6.10 8.20 8.41
CA ARG A 13 -7.55 8.38 8.65
C ARG A 13 -8.22 9.26 7.60
N LEU A 14 -7.53 10.30 7.14
CA LEU A 14 -8.03 11.21 6.09
C LEU A 14 -8.02 10.57 4.71
N LEU A 15 -7.26 9.49 4.51
CA LEU A 15 -7.27 8.67 3.29
C LEU A 15 -8.66 8.11 2.93
N HIS A 16 -9.54 7.97 3.93
CA HIS A 16 -10.92 7.48 3.80
C HIS A 16 -11.92 8.60 3.47
N ARG A 17 -11.48 9.86 3.37
CA ARG A 17 -12.36 10.99 3.07
C ARG A 17 -12.43 11.21 1.56
N PRO A 18 -13.63 11.18 0.95
CA PRO A 18 -13.78 11.40 -0.49
C PRO A 18 -13.22 12.77 -0.89
N GLY A 19 -12.40 12.78 -1.94
CA GLY A 19 -11.73 13.98 -2.45
C GLY A 19 -10.42 14.39 -1.74
N LEU A 20 -10.04 13.75 -0.63
CA LEU A 20 -8.77 14.01 0.06
C LEU A 20 -7.70 12.94 -0.23
N GLY A 21 -8.09 11.76 -0.72
CA GLY A 21 -7.20 10.62 -0.97
C GLY A 21 -5.92 11.01 -1.73
N GLY A 22 -6.04 11.65 -2.90
CA GLY A 22 -4.88 12.05 -3.71
C GLY A 22 -3.93 13.06 -3.04
N GLN A 23 -4.46 14.06 -2.32
CA GLN A 23 -3.63 15.06 -1.61
C GLN A 23 -2.91 14.43 -0.40
N VAL A 24 -3.62 13.56 0.32
CA VAL A 24 -3.06 12.84 1.45
C VAL A 24 -2.04 11.80 0.98
N LEU A 25 -2.24 11.19 -0.19
CA LEU A 25 -1.24 10.32 -0.81
C LEU A 25 0.05 11.08 -1.15
N GLY A 26 -0.07 12.30 -1.67
CA GLY A 26 1.07 13.18 -1.92
C GLY A 26 1.87 13.52 -0.66
N THR A 27 1.19 13.72 0.48
CA THR A 27 1.86 13.93 1.78
C THR A 27 2.45 12.64 2.36
N LEU A 28 1.81 11.50 2.14
CA LEU A 28 2.37 10.18 2.45
C LEU A 28 3.56 9.81 1.57
N GLY A 29 3.74 10.38 0.38
CA GLY A 29 4.97 10.21 -0.41
C GLY A 29 6.22 10.67 0.35
N VAL A 30 6.12 11.69 1.20
CA VAL A 30 7.21 12.18 2.06
C VAL A 30 7.62 11.15 3.11
N PHE A 31 6.73 10.20 3.44
CA PHE A 31 7.03 9.08 4.34
C PHE A 31 8.22 8.24 3.86
N LEU A 32 8.32 8.03 2.54
CA LEU A 32 9.42 7.30 1.92
C LEU A 32 10.78 8.00 2.11
N ALA A 33 10.77 9.30 2.42
CA ALA A 33 11.97 10.09 2.70
C ALA A 33 12.27 10.25 4.21
N LEU A 34 11.43 9.70 5.10
CA LEU A 34 11.67 9.76 6.55
C LEU A 34 12.79 8.82 7.00
N ARG A 35 13.37 9.12 8.17
CA ARG A 35 14.38 8.26 8.79
C ARG A 35 13.83 6.84 9.01
N PRO A 36 14.63 5.78 8.79
CA PRO A 36 14.17 4.39 8.78
C PRO A 36 13.37 3.99 10.03
N ARG A 37 13.78 4.43 11.23
CA ARG A 37 13.07 4.12 12.49
C ARG A 37 11.65 4.71 12.55
N VAL A 38 11.46 5.92 12.02
CA VAL A 38 10.14 6.58 12.01
C VAL A 38 9.25 5.94 10.96
N ALA A 39 9.81 5.59 9.80
CA ALA A 39 9.10 4.84 8.78
C ALA A 39 8.65 3.47 9.31
N ASP A 40 9.53 2.74 10.00
CA ASP A 40 9.24 1.39 10.49
C ASP A 40 8.06 1.35 11.48
N ALA A 41 8.05 2.27 12.46
CA ALA A 41 6.97 2.39 13.45
C ALA A 41 5.57 2.67 12.85
N LEU A 42 5.53 3.09 11.59
CA LEU A 42 4.34 3.56 10.92
C LEU A 42 3.88 2.67 9.77
N LYS A 43 4.70 1.69 9.34
CA LYS A 43 4.34 0.74 8.27
C LYS A 43 3.00 0.05 8.52
N ALA A 44 2.73 -0.40 9.75
CA ALA A 44 1.45 -1.03 10.08
C ALA A 44 0.24 -0.08 9.88
N HIS A 45 0.39 1.19 10.24
CA HIS A 45 -0.66 2.19 10.07
C HIS A 45 -0.85 2.57 8.61
N VAL A 46 0.26 2.68 7.87
CA VAL A 46 0.26 2.95 6.43
C VAL A 46 -0.42 1.81 5.67
N ALA A 47 -0.06 0.55 5.95
CA ALA A 47 -0.66 -0.62 5.32
C ALA A 47 -2.18 -0.65 5.51
N VAL A 48 -2.67 -0.43 6.74
CA VAL A 48 -4.11 -0.38 7.02
C VAL A 48 -4.79 0.80 6.33
N GLY A 49 -4.19 1.99 6.38
CA GLY A 49 -4.75 3.20 5.75
C GLY A 49 -4.87 3.06 4.24
N VAL A 50 -3.81 2.59 3.57
CA VAL A 50 -3.80 2.34 2.12
C VAL A 50 -4.81 1.26 1.76
N ALA A 51 -4.86 0.15 2.50
CA ALA A 51 -5.83 -0.93 2.28
C ALA A 51 -7.28 -0.45 2.31
N ALA A 52 -7.59 0.46 3.23
CA ALA A 52 -8.93 0.99 3.39
C ALA A 52 -9.29 2.04 2.32
N MET A 53 -8.35 2.94 1.97
CA MET A 53 -8.55 3.86 0.84
C MET A 53 -8.84 3.11 -0.46
N LEU A 54 -8.09 2.05 -0.76
CA LEU A 54 -8.31 1.28 -1.98
C LEU A 54 -9.66 0.56 -1.99
N ARG A 55 -10.15 0.10 -0.83
CA ARG A 55 -11.50 -0.50 -0.73
C ARG A 55 -12.62 0.50 -0.89
N GLU A 56 -12.45 1.73 -0.41
CA GLU A 56 -13.51 2.73 -0.40
C GLU A 56 -13.53 3.57 -1.68
N ASP A 57 -12.37 3.93 -2.23
CA ASP A 57 -12.27 4.84 -3.37
C ASP A 57 -10.92 4.71 -4.13
N ALA A 58 -10.63 3.54 -4.69
CA ALA A 58 -9.43 3.38 -5.53
C ALA A 58 -9.42 4.30 -6.78
N ALA A 59 -10.60 4.72 -7.25
CA ALA A 59 -10.75 5.64 -8.37
C ALA A 59 -10.27 7.06 -8.03
N SER A 60 -10.15 7.41 -6.74
CA SER A 60 -9.59 8.69 -6.30
C SER A 60 -8.08 8.81 -6.48
N VAL A 61 -7.37 7.73 -6.82
CA VAL A 61 -5.94 7.78 -7.11
C VAL A 61 -5.74 8.57 -8.42
N PRO A 62 -5.14 9.77 -8.35
CA PRO A 62 -5.34 10.79 -9.38
C PRO A 62 -4.63 10.49 -10.70
N ASN A 63 -3.57 9.67 -10.69
CA ASN A 63 -2.76 9.35 -11.86
C ASN A 63 -1.77 8.19 -11.59
N ALA A 64 -1.02 7.78 -12.61
CA ALA A 64 0.01 6.74 -12.54
C ALA A 64 1.07 7.01 -11.45
N THR A 65 1.47 8.28 -11.25
CA THR A 65 2.43 8.64 -10.18
C THR A 65 1.85 8.41 -8.79
N GLY A 66 0.54 8.63 -8.60
CA GLY A 66 -0.16 8.26 -7.36
C GLY A 66 -0.13 6.76 -7.12
N TRP A 67 -0.33 5.96 -8.17
CA TRP A 67 -0.21 4.50 -8.08
C TRP A 67 1.21 4.04 -7.74
N ASP A 68 2.24 4.67 -8.31
CA ASP A 68 3.63 4.36 -7.96
C ASP A 68 3.90 4.62 -6.46
N VAL A 69 3.32 5.68 -5.89
CA VAL A 69 3.41 5.96 -4.44
C VAL A 69 2.67 4.90 -3.63
N VAL A 70 1.45 4.50 -4.04
CA VAL A 70 0.71 3.40 -3.39
C VAL A 70 1.56 2.13 -3.36
N PHE A 71 2.13 1.75 -4.51
CA PHE A 71 2.92 0.53 -4.63
C PHE A 71 4.21 0.59 -3.84
N ALA A 72 4.93 1.71 -3.85
CA ALA A 72 6.12 1.89 -3.04
C ALA A 72 5.81 1.80 -1.53
N LEU A 73 4.68 2.35 -1.08
CA LEU A 73 4.25 2.24 0.32
C LEU A 73 3.92 0.78 0.68
N LEU A 74 3.19 0.05 -0.17
CA LEU A 74 2.88 -1.36 0.07
C LEU A 74 4.14 -2.23 0.06
N GLU A 75 5.05 -2.02 -0.88
CA GLU A 75 6.36 -2.69 -0.95
C GLU A 75 7.19 -2.44 0.32
N SER A 76 7.21 -1.20 0.83
CA SER A 76 7.92 -0.89 2.08
C SER A 76 7.36 -1.63 3.31
N CYS A 77 6.08 -2.05 3.24
CA CYS A 77 5.42 -2.81 4.28
C CYS A 77 5.65 -4.33 4.16
N ALA A 78 6.13 -4.82 3.01
CA ALA A 78 6.28 -6.25 2.74
C ALA A 78 7.25 -6.95 3.71
N LEU A 79 8.28 -6.24 4.20
CA LEU A 79 9.31 -6.75 5.11
C LEU A 79 9.03 -6.46 6.60
N HIS A 80 7.77 -6.20 6.97
CA HIS A 80 7.41 -5.87 8.35
C HIS A 80 6.29 -6.78 8.85
N ASP A 81 6.55 -7.55 9.92
CA ASP A 81 5.70 -8.63 10.44
C ASP A 81 4.20 -8.28 10.51
N HIS A 82 3.87 -7.16 11.15
CA HIS A 82 2.46 -6.77 11.34
C HIS A 82 1.84 -6.03 10.14
N ALA A 83 2.65 -5.52 9.21
CA ALA A 83 2.18 -4.67 8.11
C ALA A 83 2.04 -5.47 6.80
N SER A 84 2.86 -6.50 6.61
CA SER A 84 2.93 -7.30 5.39
C SER A 84 1.58 -7.91 5.03
N SER A 85 0.89 -8.51 5.99
CA SER A 85 -0.42 -9.14 5.75
C SER A 85 -1.49 -8.14 5.27
N ALA A 86 -1.57 -6.97 5.93
CA ALA A 86 -2.52 -5.93 5.54
C ALA A 86 -2.19 -5.34 4.16
N ALA A 87 -0.91 -5.12 3.87
CA ALA A 87 -0.44 -4.60 2.60
C ALA A 87 -0.66 -5.60 1.45
N PHE A 88 -0.39 -6.88 1.68
CA PHE A 88 -0.70 -7.94 0.72
C PHE A 88 -2.20 -8.06 0.47
N GLY A 89 -3.02 -8.04 1.52
CA GLY A 89 -4.48 -8.09 1.39
C GLY A 89 -5.04 -6.93 0.54
N ALA A 90 -4.47 -5.73 0.68
CA ALA A 90 -4.81 -4.57 -0.16
C ALA A 90 -4.48 -4.82 -1.63
N LEU A 91 -3.27 -5.31 -1.91
CA LEU A 91 -2.78 -5.61 -3.25
C LEU A 91 -3.59 -6.71 -3.92
N HIS A 92 -3.91 -7.77 -3.18
CA HIS A 92 -4.72 -8.88 -3.62
C HIS A 92 -6.14 -8.44 -3.97
N ALA A 93 -6.81 -7.67 -3.09
CA ALA A 93 -8.15 -7.16 -3.35
C ALA A 93 -8.22 -6.32 -4.63
N LEU A 94 -7.23 -5.48 -4.84
CA LEU A 94 -7.13 -4.59 -6.00
C LEU A 94 -6.87 -5.34 -7.31
N LEU A 95 -6.11 -6.44 -7.29
CA LEU A 95 -5.80 -7.21 -8.49
C LEU A 95 -6.83 -8.30 -8.82
N VAL A 96 -7.64 -8.71 -7.85
CA VAL A 96 -8.74 -9.67 -8.03
C VAL A 96 -10.01 -8.98 -8.50
N ASP A 97 -10.30 -7.77 -8.01
CA ASP A 97 -11.46 -7.01 -8.45
C ASP A 97 -11.22 -6.45 -9.86
N PRO A 98 -12.02 -6.84 -10.88
CA PRO A 98 -11.82 -6.40 -12.25
C PRO A 98 -12.04 -4.91 -12.46
N VAL A 99 -12.90 -4.27 -11.63
CA VAL A 99 -13.16 -2.83 -11.69
C VAL A 99 -11.97 -2.07 -11.14
N LEU A 100 -11.42 -2.50 -10.00
CA LEU A 100 -10.24 -1.87 -9.41
C LEU A 100 -8.98 -2.12 -10.24
N ARG A 101 -8.83 -3.32 -10.80
CA ARG A 101 -7.70 -3.69 -11.66
C ARG A 101 -7.63 -2.82 -12.92
N ALA A 102 -8.76 -2.38 -13.46
CA ALA A 102 -8.79 -1.46 -14.61
C ALA A 102 -8.21 -0.07 -14.27
N CYS A 103 -8.23 0.33 -12.99
CA CYS A 103 -7.64 1.59 -12.52
C CYS A 103 -6.12 1.50 -12.32
N VAL A 104 -5.54 0.30 -12.40
CA VAL A 104 -4.18 0.01 -11.95
C VAL A 104 -3.22 0.00 -13.13
N PRO A 105 -2.12 0.78 -13.08
CA PRO A 105 -1.11 0.74 -14.12
C PRO A 105 -0.35 -0.59 -14.10
N VAL A 106 0.23 -0.94 -15.26
CA VAL A 106 1.04 -2.17 -15.47
C VAL A 106 2.24 -2.25 -14.51
N SER A 107 2.61 -1.16 -13.82
CA SER A 107 3.67 -1.12 -12.79
C SER A 107 3.38 -1.96 -11.53
N ALA A 108 2.18 -2.52 -11.37
CA ALA A 108 1.77 -3.34 -10.23
C ALA A 108 2.58 -4.66 -10.03
N ALA A 109 3.35 -5.10 -11.03
CA ALA A 109 4.18 -6.30 -10.93
C ALA A 109 5.33 -6.19 -9.91
N ARG A 110 5.90 -4.99 -9.72
CA ARG A 110 7.04 -4.76 -8.81
C ARG A 110 6.72 -5.04 -7.34
N PRO A 111 5.65 -4.50 -6.73
CA PRO A 111 5.34 -4.79 -5.34
C PRO A 111 4.93 -6.25 -5.12
N LEU A 112 4.29 -6.93 -6.08
CA LEU A 112 4.04 -8.38 -5.93
C LEU A 112 5.34 -9.18 -5.80
N ALA A 113 6.37 -8.82 -6.59
CA ALA A 113 7.67 -9.46 -6.49
C ALA A 113 8.37 -9.25 -5.13
N SER A 114 8.11 -8.13 -4.44
CA SER A 114 8.61 -7.92 -3.08
C SER A 114 7.91 -8.79 -2.05
N PHE A 115 6.61 -9.06 -2.21
CA PHE A 115 5.86 -9.98 -1.34
C PHE A 115 6.26 -11.44 -1.55
N VAL A 116 6.55 -11.88 -2.78
CA VAL A 116 7.06 -13.23 -3.06
C VAL A 116 8.41 -13.49 -2.39
N ARG A 117 9.24 -12.45 -2.26
CA ARG A 117 10.61 -12.53 -1.71
C ARG A 117 10.68 -12.22 -0.22
N SER A 118 9.57 -11.88 0.43
CA SER A 118 9.57 -11.47 1.83
C SER A 118 9.61 -12.67 2.78
N GLU A 119 10.51 -12.64 3.76
CA GLU A 119 10.57 -13.62 4.84
C GLU A 119 9.36 -13.51 5.81
N CYS A 120 8.66 -12.38 5.78
CA CYS A 120 7.48 -12.11 6.62
C CYS A 120 6.17 -12.58 5.96
N SER A 121 6.18 -12.98 4.68
CA SER A 121 4.98 -13.50 4.01
C SER A 121 4.78 -14.96 4.37
N GLY A 122 3.60 -15.33 4.86
CA GLY A 122 3.26 -16.74 5.04
C GLY A 122 3.18 -17.46 3.69
N GLU A 123 3.40 -18.79 3.68
CA GLU A 123 3.41 -19.61 2.46
C GLU A 123 2.18 -19.37 1.55
N ALA A 124 1.00 -19.24 2.15
CA ALA A 124 -0.24 -18.94 1.42
C ALA A 124 -0.23 -17.57 0.70
N GLN A 125 0.43 -16.56 1.28
CA GLN A 125 0.57 -15.24 0.66
C GLN A 125 1.56 -15.26 -0.49
N SER A 126 2.69 -15.97 -0.33
CA SER A 126 3.68 -16.12 -1.39
C SER A 126 3.12 -16.87 -2.60
N VAL A 127 2.36 -17.95 -2.36
CA VAL A 127 1.67 -18.72 -3.41
C VAL A 127 0.62 -17.85 -4.12
N ALA A 128 -0.23 -17.13 -3.36
CA ALA A 128 -1.22 -16.23 -3.95
C ALA A 128 -0.58 -15.08 -4.74
N ALA A 129 0.57 -14.56 -4.30
CA ALA A 129 1.34 -13.54 -5.02
C ALA A 129 1.88 -14.08 -6.37
N LEU A 130 2.40 -15.31 -6.38
CA LEU A 130 2.85 -15.98 -7.62
C LEU A 130 1.70 -16.22 -8.60
N ASP A 131 0.55 -16.68 -8.11
CA ASP A 131 -0.65 -16.87 -8.93
C ASP A 131 -1.13 -15.55 -9.56
N LEU A 132 -1.04 -14.43 -8.82
CA LEU A 132 -1.38 -13.11 -9.35
C LEU A 132 -0.37 -12.61 -10.38
N LEU A 133 0.94 -12.84 -10.16
CA LEU A 133 1.98 -12.50 -11.14
C LEU A 133 1.82 -13.26 -12.46
N ALA A 134 1.44 -14.54 -12.41
CA ALA A 134 1.20 -15.35 -13.61
C ALA A 134 -0.04 -14.91 -14.42
N ARG A 135 -0.91 -14.07 -13.83
CA ARG A 135 -2.16 -13.57 -14.43
C ARG A 135 -2.10 -12.09 -14.83
N LEU A 136 -0.98 -11.42 -14.57
CA LEU A 136 -0.72 -10.03 -15.01
C LEU A 136 -0.27 -10.01 -16.47
#